data_AF-F2R2M4-F1
#
_entry.id   AF-F2R2M4-F1
#
_cell.length_a   1.000
_cell.length_b   1.000
_cell.length_c   1.000
_cell.angle_alpha   90.00
_cell.angle_beta   90.00
_cell.angle_gamma   90.00
#
_symmetry.space_group_name_H-M   'P 1'
#
loop_
_entity.id
_entity.type
_entity.pdbx_description
1 polymer ?
#
loop_
_entity_poly.entity_id
_entity_poly.type
_entity_poly.pdbx_seq_one_letter_code
_entity_poly.pdbx_strand_id
1 'polypeptide(L)'
;MPTAREALLDAALGALAHRPWSAVRMADLATTARVSRQTLYNEFGSKEGLARALVRREADAYLQGVRRLLAAPAPPERNLVVVAEWIVTRAATRPVLRALLTGAWNERLPAPRPARPGARPAAVPAQRRADEGPPAPGELVAATAACAGERWAAGCELAVRLALSHVVAPAVPLPTGPGEAGQCEEPDSWSPITPTMTRLIETILSVETTSPRKIIP
;
A
#
# COMPACT_ATOMS: atom_id res chain seq x y z
N MET A 1 -6.09 -10.27 25.65
CA MET A 1 -5.27 -9.14 26.13
C MET A 1 -4.17 -8.90 25.10
N PRO A 2 -3.94 -7.67 24.64
CA PRO A 2 -2.85 -7.39 23.69
C PRO A 2 -1.51 -7.73 24.35
N THR A 3 -0.59 -8.30 23.56
CA THR A 3 0.78 -8.55 23.99
C THR A 3 1.52 -7.22 24.23
N ALA A 4 2.59 -7.24 25.02
CA ALA A 4 3.43 -6.05 25.24
C ALA A 4 3.91 -5.43 23.92
N ARG A 5 4.24 -6.27 22.93
CA ARG A 5 4.63 -5.86 21.59
C ARG A 5 3.50 -5.13 20.86
N GLU A 6 2.29 -5.68 20.87
CA GLU A 6 1.11 -5.05 20.24
C GLU A 6 0.78 -3.71 20.89
N ALA A 7 0.76 -3.65 22.22
CA ALA A 7 0.51 -2.43 22.97
C ALA A 7 1.52 -1.32 22.63
N LEU A 8 2.81 -1.67 22.48
CA LEU A 8 3.86 -0.73 22.07
C LEU A 8 3.68 -0.23 20.63
N LEU A 9 3.29 -1.12 19.70
CA LEU A 9 3.04 -0.74 18.31
C LEU A 9 1.77 0.13 18.18
N ASP A 10 0.75 -0.12 18.99
CA ASP A 10 -0.46 0.70 19.07
C ASP A 10 -0.16 2.08 19.67
N ALA A 11 0.63 2.14 20.74
CA ALA A 11 1.11 3.41 21.29
C ALA A 11 1.93 4.20 20.26
N ALA A 12 2.75 3.53 19.44
CA ALA A 12 3.52 4.16 18.36
C ALA A 12 2.61 4.73 17.26
N LEU A 13 1.61 3.97 16.79
CA LEU A 13 0.62 4.48 15.83
C LEU A 13 -0.17 5.66 16.39
N GLY A 14 -0.63 5.57 17.63
CA GLY A 14 -1.35 6.66 18.30
C GLY A 14 -0.51 7.92 18.42
N ALA A 15 0.78 7.79 18.72
CA ALA A 15 1.70 8.93 18.77
C ALA A 15 1.86 9.62 17.40
N LEU A 16 1.87 8.86 16.29
CA LEU A 16 1.99 9.42 14.94
C LEU A 16 0.80 10.31 14.53
N ALA A 17 -0.38 10.13 15.16
CA ALA A 17 -1.53 11.00 14.94
C ALA A 17 -1.28 12.43 15.44
N HIS A 18 -0.44 12.61 16.45
CA HIS A 18 -0.25 13.90 17.14
C HIS A 18 1.10 14.57 16.85
N ARG A 19 2.13 13.80 16.48
CA ARG A 19 3.50 14.33 16.31
C ARG A 19 4.28 13.57 15.23
N PRO A 20 5.26 14.23 14.58
CA PRO A 20 6.13 13.54 13.62
C PRO A 20 6.99 12.46 14.30
N TRP A 21 7.37 11.44 13.54
CA TRP A 21 8.18 10.31 14.01
C TRP A 21 9.47 10.76 14.70
N SER A 22 10.14 11.79 14.19
CA SER A 22 11.35 12.37 14.79
C SER A 22 11.14 12.77 16.26
N ALA A 23 9.98 13.31 16.61
CA ALA A 23 9.61 13.74 17.95
C ALA A 23 9.10 12.61 18.87
N VAL A 24 8.82 11.42 18.34
CA VAL A 24 8.39 10.26 19.14
C VAL A 24 9.55 9.74 19.99
N ARG A 25 9.38 9.70 21.32
CA ARG A 25 10.39 9.17 22.25
C ARG A 25 10.03 7.77 22.75
N MET A 26 11.02 6.89 22.80
CA MET A 26 10.85 5.50 23.28
C MET A 26 10.31 5.44 24.72
N ALA A 27 10.78 6.32 25.60
CA ALA A 27 10.32 6.38 26.99
C ALA A 27 8.81 6.69 27.11
N ASP A 28 8.31 7.61 26.29
CA ASP A 28 6.90 7.99 26.27
C ASP A 28 6.03 6.84 25.76
N LEU A 29 6.52 6.09 24.76
CA LEU A 29 5.85 4.90 24.24
C LEU A 29 5.76 3.79 25.28
N ALA A 30 6.85 3.51 26.01
CA ALA A 30 6.84 2.51 27.09
C ALA A 30 5.83 2.88 28.19
N THR A 31 5.79 4.16 28.56
CA THR A 31 4.85 4.69 29.56
C THR A 31 3.40 4.54 29.08
N THR A 32 3.12 4.94 27.84
CA THR A 32 1.78 4.85 27.23
C THR A 32 1.31 3.40 27.11
N ALA A 33 2.20 2.48 26.73
CA ALA A 33 1.92 1.06 26.62
C ALA A 33 1.94 0.32 27.97
N ARG A 34 2.23 1.02 29.09
CA ARG A 34 2.32 0.46 30.46
C ARG A 34 3.32 -0.69 30.58
N VAL A 35 4.47 -0.56 29.93
CA VAL A 35 5.57 -1.52 29.98
C VAL A 35 6.87 -0.85 30.42
N SER A 36 7.82 -1.63 30.91
CA SER A 36 9.13 -1.08 31.25
C SER A 36 9.91 -0.65 29.99
N ARG A 37 10.82 0.33 30.13
CA ARG A 37 11.75 0.70 29.04
C ARG A 37 12.58 -0.49 28.59
N GLN A 38 13.03 -1.32 29.54
CA GLN A 38 13.80 -2.53 29.25
C GLN A 38 13.01 -3.50 28.38
N THR A 39 11.72 -3.71 28.67
CA THR A 39 10.82 -4.52 27.84
C THR A 39 10.75 -3.98 26.41
N LEU A 40 10.56 -2.67 26.24
CA LEU A 40 10.52 -2.05 24.92
C LEU A 40 11.83 -2.24 24.14
N TYR A 41 12.99 -2.05 24.78
CA TYR A 41 14.29 -2.27 24.13
C TYR A 41 14.55 -3.76 23.86
N ASN A 42 14.08 -4.67 24.71
CA ASN A 42 14.16 -6.11 24.44
C ASN A 42 13.29 -6.51 23.24
N GLU A 43 12.12 -5.88 23.07
CA GLU A 43 11.18 -6.19 21.98
C GLU A 43 11.61 -5.63 20.63
N PHE A 44 12.24 -4.45 20.60
CA PHE A 44 12.53 -3.74 19.34
C PHE A 44 14.00 -3.35 19.13
N GLY A 45 14.83 -3.41 20.16
CA GLY A 45 16.27 -3.09 20.13
C GLY A 45 16.55 -1.59 20.04
N SER A 46 15.91 -0.90 19.08
CA SER A 46 16.12 0.52 18.81
C SER A 46 14.85 1.17 18.27
N LYS A 47 14.84 2.52 18.20
CA LYS A 47 13.75 3.27 17.55
C LYS A 47 13.59 2.86 16.08
N GLU A 48 14.69 2.56 15.40
CA GLU A 48 14.66 2.08 14.01
C GLU A 48 14.08 0.65 13.92
N GLY A 49 14.41 -0.23 14.86
CA GLY A 49 13.81 -1.56 14.95
C GLY A 49 12.30 -1.51 15.24
N LEU A 50 11.86 -0.55 16.06
CA LEU A 50 10.44 -0.27 16.27
C LEU A 50 9.76 0.24 14.98
N ALA A 51 10.41 1.15 14.25
CA ALA A 51 9.92 1.65 12.96
C ALA A 51 9.72 0.49 11.95
N ARG A 52 10.73 -0.38 11.79
CA ARG A 52 10.64 -1.57 10.94
C ARG A 52 9.48 -2.47 11.37
N ALA A 53 9.36 -2.76 12.67
CA ALA A 53 8.30 -3.61 13.20
C ALA A 53 6.90 -3.01 12.96
N LEU A 54 6.76 -1.68 13.09
CA LEU A 54 5.51 -0.96 12.83
C LEU A 54 5.06 -1.10 11.38
N VAL A 55 5.96 -0.84 10.43
CA VAL A 55 5.64 -0.93 9.01
C VAL A 55 5.40 -2.38 8.59
N ARG A 56 6.18 -3.34 9.11
CA ARG A 56 5.94 -4.77 8.87
C ARG A 56 4.58 -5.22 9.39
N ARG A 57 4.13 -4.71 10.54
CA ARG A 57 2.78 -4.98 11.05
C ARG A 57 1.70 -4.45 10.11
N GLU A 58 1.84 -3.24 9.58
CA GLU A 58 0.90 -2.71 8.59
C GLU A 58 0.86 -3.57 7.32
N ALA A 59 2.02 -4.03 6.83
CA ALA A 59 2.11 -4.93 5.68
C ALA A 59 1.40 -6.26 5.93
N ASP A 60 1.65 -6.88 7.09
CA ASP A 60 1.04 -8.16 7.47
C ASP A 60 -0.48 -8.02 7.62
N ALA A 61 -0.96 -6.94 8.28
CA ALA A 61 -2.38 -6.65 8.44
C ALA A 61 -3.08 -6.34 7.10
N TYR A 62 -2.38 -5.67 6.18
CA TYR A 62 -2.84 -5.42 4.83
C TYR A 62 -3.05 -6.73 4.07
N LEU A 63 -2.02 -7.59 4.01
CA LEU A 63 -2.08 -8.87 3.29
C LEU A 63 -3.12 -9.81 3.90
N GLN A 64 -3.28 -9.82 5.23
CA GLN A 64 -4.34 -10.59 5.88
C GLN A 64 -5.74 -10.07 5.51
N GLY A 65 -5.93 -8.75 5.40
CA GLY A 65 -7.18 -8.17 4.92
C GLY A 65 -7.51 -8.61 3.50
N VAL A 66 -6.56 -8.46 2.57
CA VAL A 66 -6.67 -8.93 1.18
C VAL A 66 -7.06 -10.41 1.12
N ARG A 67 -6.34 -11.30 1.81
CA ARG A 67 -6.63 -12.74 1.80
C ARG A 67 -8.05 -13.05 2.25
N ARG A 68 -8.54 -12.36 3.29
CA ARG A 68 -9.92 -12.55 3.78
C ARG A 68 -10.96 -12.11 2.75
N LEU A 69 -10.73 -11.00 2.06
CA LEU A 69 -11.66 -10.49 1.05
C LEU A 69 -11.68 -11.39 -0.19
N LEU A 70 -10.51 -11.88 -0.63
CA LEU A 70 -10.42 -12.81 -1.76
C LEU A 70 -11.04 -14.18 -1.46
N ALA A 71 -10.98 -14.63 -0.20
CA ALA A 71 -11.58 -15.89 0.25
C ALA A 71 -13.09 -15.81 0.55
N ALA A 72 -13.71 -14.63 0.39
CA ALA A 72 -15.14 -14.48 0.62
C ALA A 72 -15.97 -15.32 -0.39
N PRO A 73 -17.11 -15.91 0.01
CA PRO A 73 -17.94 -16.75 -0.84
C PRO A 73 -18.75 -15.90 -1.84
N ALA A 74 -18.07 -15.29 -2.80
CA ALA A 74 -18.64 -14.48 -3.86
C ALA A 74 -17.83 -14.69 -5.17
N PRO A 75 -18.37 -14.28 -6.32
CA PRO A 75 -17.65 -14.38 -7.59
C PRO A 75 -16.27 -13.70 -7.51
N PRO A 76 -15.20 -14.32 -8.03
CA PRO A 76 -13.85 -13.78 -7.93
C PRO A 76 -13.72 -12.33 -8.43
N GLU A 77 -14.41 -11.99 -9.52
CA GLU A 77 -14.43 -10.66 -10.12
C GLU A 77 -14.97 -9.62 -9.12
N ARG A 78 -16.02 -9.98 -8.36
CA ARG A 78 -16.58 -9.13 -7.31
C ARG A 78 -15.60 -8.98 -6.16
N ASN A 79 -14.90 -10.05 -5.76
CA ASN A 79 -13.89 -9.98 -4.70
C ASN A 79 -12.72 -9.05 -5.09
N LEU A 80 -12.31 -9.05 -6.35
CA LEU A 80 -11.27 -8.13 -6.84
C LEU A 80 -11.68 -6.66 -6.72
N VAL A 81 -12.92 -6.32 -7.08
CA VAL A 81 -13.46 -4.95 -6.91
C VAL A 81 -13.48 -4.56 -5.44
N VAL A 82 -13.99 -5.44 -4.57
CA VAL A 82 -14.03 -5.19 -3.11
C VAL A 82 -12.63 -5.00 -2.53
N VAL A 83 -11.64 -5.76 -3.00
CA VAL A 83 -10.23 -5.55 -2.63
C VAL A 83 -9.78 -4.16 -3.05
N ALA A 84 -10.00 -3.75 -4.29
CA ALA A 84 -9.58 -2.42 -4.78
C ALA A 84 -10.20 -1.28 -3.95
N GLU A 85 -11.51 -1.31 -3.71
CA GLU A 85 -12.22 -0.31 -2.89
C GLU A 85 -11.71 -0.27 -1.45
N TRP A 86 -11.45 -1.45 -0.87
CA TRP A 86 -10.92 -1.57 0.47
C TRP A 86 -9.50 -0.98 0.58
N ILE A 87 -8.65 -1.20 -0.42
CA ILE A 87 -7.30 -0.62 -0.48
C ILE A 87 -7.37 0.91 -0.47
N VAL A 88 -8.21 1.49 -1.33
CA VAL A 88 -8.40 2.96 -1.42
C VAL A 88 -8.83 3.52 -0.06
N THR A 89 -9.88 2.93 0.54
CA THR A 89 -10.44 3.37 1.82
C THR A 89 -9.43 3.26 2.97
N ARG A 90 -8.67 2.16 3.00
CA ARG A 90 -7.64 1.95 4.02
C ARG A 90 -6.45 2.88 3.86
N ALA A 91 -5.98 3.11 2.65
CA ALA A 91 -4.86 4.02 2.41
C ALA A 91 -5.23 5.47 2.78
N ALA A 92 -6.49 5.88 2.61
CA ALA A 92 -6.95 7.22 3.00
C ALA A 92 -6.90 7.45 4.52
N THR A 93 -7.13 6.42 5.32
CA THR A 93 -7.23 6.53 6.80
C THR A 93 -5.96 6.08 7.53
N ARG A 94 -4.99 5.50 6.83
CA ARG A 94 -3.77 4.92 7.42
C ARG A 94 -2.51 5.45 6.72
N PRO A 95 -1.91 6.56 7.20
CA PRO A 95 -0.75 7.18 6.56
C PRO A 95 0.46 6.27 6.36
N VAL A 96 0.75 5.40 7.34
CA VAL A 96 1.86 4.44 7.24
C VAL A 96 1.60 3.41 6.13
N LEU A 97 0.38 2.90 6.03
CA LEU A 97 -0.01 1.97 4.97
C LEU A 97 0.02 2.65 3.60
N ARG A 98 -0.47 3.89 3.48
CA ARG A 98 -0.37 4.69 2.24
C ARG A 98 1.08 4.83 1.79
N ALA A 99 1.97 5.22 2.69
CA ALA A 99 3.39 5.38 2.37
C ALA A 99 4.05 4.05 1.97
N LEU A 100 3.70 2.96 2.66
CA LEU A 100 4.15 1.61 2.33
C LEU A 100 3.69 1.17 0.92
N LEU A 101 2.43 1.42 0.57
CA LEU A 101 1.84 1.03 -0.71
C LEU A 101 2.32 1.85 -1.90
N THR A 102 2.71 3.11 -1.67
CA THR A 102 3.08 4.06 -2.73
C THR A 102 4.57 4.36 -2.80
N GLY A 103 5.33 3.99 -1.76
CA GLY A 103 6.71 4.43 -1.57
C GLY A 103 6.86 5.91 -1.16
N ALA A 104 5.75 6.66 -1.05
CA ALA A 104 5.76 8.08 -0.74
C ALA A 104 5.81 8.34 0.77
N TRP A 105 7.02 8.26 1.34
CA TRP A 105 7.29 8.61 2.72
C TRP A 105 7.43 10.13 2.92
N ASN A 106 7.07 10.63 4.10
CA ASN A 106 7.26 12.02 4.49
C ASN A 106 7.90 12.13 5.88
N GLU A 107 8.33 13.33 6.27
CA GLU A 107 9.04 13.58 7.54
C GLU A 107 8.26 13.21 8.81
N ARG A 108 6.91 13.11 8.71
CA ARG A 108 6.07 12.72 9.85
C ARG A 108 6.09 11.22 10.09
N LEU A 109 6.41 10.41 9.09
CA LEU A 109 6.33 8.96 9.15
C LEU A 109 7.70 8.32 9.43
N PRO A 110 7.73 7.14 10.07
CA PRO A 110 8.94 6.33 10.06
C PRO A 110 9.16 5.84 8.63
N ALA A 111 10.27 6.22 8.00
CA ALA A 111 10.72 5.65 6.73
C ALA A 111 11.81 4.61 7.03
N PRO A 112 11.44 3.39 7.50
CA PRO A 112 12.42 2.45 8.01
C PRO A 112 13.31 1.91 6.90
N ARG A 113 14.60 1.85 7.19
CA ARG A 113 15.57 1.19 6.33
C ARG A 113 15.75 -0.26 6.79
N PRO A 114 15.94 -1.22 5.87
CA PRO A 114 16.39 -2.56 6.24
C PRO A 114 17.61 -2.51 7.15
N ALA A 115 17.79 -3.53 7.98
CA ALA A 115 19.03 -3.66 8.75
C ALA A 115 20.23 -3.72 7.81
N ARG A 116 21.38 -3.20 8.25
CA ARG A 116 22.60 -3.18 7.43
C ARG A 116 22.95 -4.60 7.01
N PRO A 117 23.28 -4.85 5.73
CA PRO A 117 23.80 -6.14 5.29
C PRO A 117 24.99 -6.56 6.17
N GLY A 118 24.99 -7.81 6.64
CA GLY A 118 26.02 -8.33 7.54
C GLY A 118 25.90 -7.94 9.02
N ALA A 119 24.85 -7.22 9.42
CA ALA A 119 24.56 -7.02 10.84
C ALA A 119 24.29 -8.37 11.53
N ARG A 120 24.71 -8.47 12.81
CA ARG A 120 24.41 -9.66 13.62
C ARG A 120 22.89 -9.85 13.69
N PRO A 121 22.35 -11.04 13.36
CA PRO A 121 20.92 -11.30 13.46
C PRO A 121 20.44 -11.06 14.89
N ALA A 122 19.31 -10.37 15.05
CA ALA A 122 18.69 -10.18 16.35
C ALA A 122 18.37 -11.53 17.02
N ALA A 123 18.44 -11.60 18.35
CA ALA A 123 18.11 -12.84 19.07
C ALA A 123 16.61 -13.14 19.04
N VAL A 124 15.78 -12.11 19.02
CA VAL A 124 14.32 -12.23 19.00
C VAL A 124 13.81 -12.48 17.57
N PRO A 125 13.05 -13.57 17.31
CA PRO A 125 12.56 -13.89 15.96
C PRO A 125 11.77 -12.75 15.31
N ALA A 126 10.92 -12.08 16.08
CA ALA A 126 10.12 -10.96 15.58
C ALA A 126 10.95 -9.72 15.24
N GLN A 127 12.11 -9.53 15.88
CA GLN A 127 13.08 -8.50 15.49
C GLN A 127 13.80 -8.89 14.20
N ARG A 128 14.26 -10.14 14.07
CA ARG A 128 14.90 -10.63 12.83
C ARG A 128 14.01 -10.43 11.62
N ARG A 129 12.73 -10.81 11.74
CA ARG A 129 11.73 -10.58 10.69
C ARG A 129 11.60 -9.09 10.38
N ALA A 130 11.53 -8.23 11.40
CA ALA A 130 11.47 -6.79 11.17
C ALA A 130 12.75 -6.28 10.48
N ASP A 131 13.93 -6.81 10.81
CA ASP A 131 15.24 -6.42 10.27
C ASP A 131 15.42 -6.67 8.77
N GLU A 132 14.66 -7.60 8.18
CA GLU A 132 14.52 -7.75 6.72
C GLU A 132 14.05 -6.46 6.05
N GLY A 133 13.38 -5.59 6.81
CA GLY A 133 12.74 -4.38 6.31
C GLY A 133 11.29 -4.63 5.89
N PRO A 134 10.56 -3.55 5.58
CA PRO A 134 9.26 -3.67 4.94
C PRO A 134 9.41 -4.10 3.48
N PRO A 135 8.41 -4.80 2.92
CA PRO A 135 8.39 -5.10 1.49
C PRO A 135 8.30 -3.80 0.68
N ALA A 136 8.93 -3.78 -0.49
CA ALA A 136 8.79 -2.68 -1.43
C ALA A 136 7.36 -2.64 -2.01
N PRO A 137 6.89 -1.49 -2.54
CA PRO A 137 5.56 -1.38 -3.16
C PRO A 137 5.29 -2.46 -4.22
N GLY A 138 6.25 -2.72 -5.11
CA GLY A 138 6.13 -3.77 -6.14
C GLY A 138 6.03 -5.18 -5.56
N GLU A 139 6.74 -5.46 -4.47
CA GLU A 139 6.67 -6.75 -3.77
C GLU A 139 5.30 -6.93 -3.08
N LEU A 140 4.70 -5.86 -2.57
CA LEU A 140 3.35 -5.90 -2.02
C LEU A 140 2.28 -6.14 -3.09
N VAL A 141 2.45 -5.54 -4.28
CA VAL A 141 1.57 -5.82 -5.42
C VAL A 141 1.67 -7.30 -5.80
N ALA A 142 2.89 -7.82 -5.96
CA ALA A 142 3.12 -9.23 -6.28
C ALA A 142 2.54 -10.17 -5.21
N ALA A 143 2.77 -9.87 -3.92
CA ALA A 143 2.21 -10.64 -2.81
C ALA A 143 0.68 -10.59 -2.75
N THR A 144 0.07 -9.46 -3.15
CA THR A 144 -1.39 -9.33 -3.24
C THR A 144 -1.94 -10.18 -4.39
N ALA A 145 -1.32 -10.11 -5.56
CA ALA A 145 -1.68 -10.91 -6.73
C ALA A 145 -1.60 -12.42 -6.42
N ALA A 146 -0.55 -12.86 -5.75
CA ALA A 146 -0.38 -14.24 -5.32
C ALA A 146 -1.51 -14.75 -4.41
N CYS A 147 -2.18 -13.87 -3.65
CA CYS A 147 -3.30 -14.26 -2.79
C CYS A 147 -4.57 -14.64 -3.59
N ALA A 148 -4.68 -14.24 -4.86
CA ALA A 148 -5.85 -14.52 -5.70
C ALA A 148 -5.79 -15.90 -6.40
N GLY A 149 -4.66 -16.60 -6.30
CA GLY A 149 -4.39 -17.83 -7.05
C GLY A 149 -4.05 -17.57 -8.52
N GLU A 150 -3.43 -18.55 -9.17
CA GLU A 150 -2.85 -18.42 -10.52
C GLU A 150 -3.85 -17.88 -11.55
N ARG A 151 -5.10 -18.37 -11.50
CA ARG A 151 -6.16 -17.96 -12.44
C ARG A 151 -6.50 -16.47 -12.37
N TRP A 152 -6.41 -15.85 -11.20
CA TRP A 152 -6.85 -14.47 -10.96
C TRP A 152 -5.70 -13.53 -10.61
N ALA A 153 -4.45 -14.00 -10.63
CA ALA A 153 -3.28 -13.21 -10.26
C ALA A 153 -3.16 -11.92 -11.11
N ALA A 154 -3.29 -12.04 -12.44
CA ALA A 154 -3.21 -10.89 -13.35
C ALA A 154 -4.35 -9.87 -13.12
N GLY A 155 -5.59 -10.35 -12.91
CA GLY A 155 -6.73 -9.50 -12.60
C GLY A 155 -6.59 -8.79 -11.25
N CYS A 156 -6.05 -9.49 -10.24
CA CYS A 156 -5.74 -8.94 -8.93
C CYS A 156 -4.65 -7.88 -9.01
N GLU A 157 -3.57 -8.15 -9.74
CA GLU A 157 -2.51 -7.17 -9.99
C GLU A 157 -3.07 -5.90 -10.64
N LEU A 158 -3.90 -6.04 -11.68
CA LEU A 158 -4.54 -4.90 -12.35
C LEU A 158 -5.43 -4.09 -11.39
N ALA A 159 -6.29 -4.77 -10.63
CA ALA A 159 -7.17 -4.14 -9.65
C ALA A 159 -6.38 -3.37 -8.58
N VAL A 160 -5.29 -3.93 -8.07
CA VAL A 160 -4.39 -3.26 -7.12
C VAL A 160 -3.73 -2.04 -7.76
N ARG A 161 -3.19 -2.16 -8.98
CA ARG A 161 -2.55 -1.03 -9.67
C ARG A 161 -3.53 0.13 -9.90
N LEU A 162 -4.78 -0.16 -10.26
CA LEU A 162 -5.83 0.84 -10.40
C LEU A 162 -6.18 1.48 -9.05
N ALA A 163 -6.30 0.69 -7.98
CA ALA A 163 -6.51 1.20 -6.64
C ALA A 163 -5.36 2.13 -6.20
N LEU A 164 -4.10 1.74 -6.45
CA LEU A 164 -2.93 2.56 -6.15
C LEU A 164 -2.88 3.84 -6.98
N SER A 165 -3.27 3.77 -8.26
CA SER A 165 -3.43 4.96 -9.11
C SER A 165 -4.43 5.94 -8.50
N HIS A 166 -5.58 5.46 -8.03
CA HIS A 166 -6.57 6.29 -7.34
C HIS A 166 -6.07 6.84 -5.99
N VAL A 167 -5.27 6.07 -5.24
CA VAL A 167 -4.65 6.54 -4.00
C VAL A 167 -3.69 7.69 -4.27
N VAL A 168 -2.88 7.61 -5.33
CA VAL A 168 -1.88 8.63 -5.69
C VAL A 168 -2.53 9.84 -6.36
N ALA A 169 -3.47 9.62 -7.27
CA ALA A 169 -4.22 10.63 -8.00
C ALA A 169 -5.73 10.51 -7.68
N PRO A 170 -6.16 10.98 -6.50
CA PRO A 170 -7.57 10.91 -6.12
C PRO A 170 -8.40 11.78 -7.06
N ALA A 171 -9.62 11.32 -7.37
CA ALA A 171 -10.55 12.12 -8.15
C ALA A 171 -10.86 13.43 -7.40
N VAL A 172 -10.87 14.55 -8.13
CA VAL A 172 -11.44 15.79 -7.62
C VAL A 172 -12.94 15.53 -7.42
N PRO A 173 -13.51 15.74 -6.22
CA PRO A 173 -14.94 15.61 -6.03
C PRO A 173 -15.65 16.54 -7.02
N LEU A 174 -16.46 15.97 -7.92
CA LEU A 174 -17.37 16.80 -8.71
C LEU A 174 -18.27 17.56 -7.73
N PRO A 175 -18.46 18.88 -7.89
CA PRO A 175 -19.36 19.63 -7.04
C PRO A 175 -20.75 18.99 -7.13
N THR A 176 -21.18 18.31 -6.06
CA THR A 176 -22.51 17.75 -5.94
C THR A 176 -23.46 18.88 -5.55
N GLY A 177 -23.85 19.69 -6.54
CA GLY A 177 -24.86 20.73 -6.38
C GLY A 177 -25.35 21.18 -7.76
N PRO A 178 -26.67 21.36 -7.98
CA PRO A 178 -27.21 21.86 -9.23
C PRO A 178 -27.07 23.39 -9.33
N GLY A 179 -25.85 23.93 -9.17
CA GLY A 179 -25.68 25.38 -9.00
C GLY A 179 -24.38 26.01 -9.47
N GLU A 180 -23.28 25.28 -9.64
CA GLU A 180 -22.02 25.89 -10.10
C GLU A 180 -21.24 24.89 -10.97
N ALA A 181 -21.81 24.55 -12.12
CA ALA A 181 -20.97 24.22 -13.27
C ALA A 181 -20.38 25.56 -13.76
N GLY A 182 -19.37 26.06 -13.05
CA GLY A 182 -18.45 27.01 -13.64
C GLY A 182 -17.95 26.35 -14.91
N GLN A 183 -18.33 26.89 -16.06
CA GLN A 183 -17.78 26.48 -17.34
C GLN A 183 -16.27 26.41 -17.14
N CYS A 184 -15.69 25.22 -17.31
CA CYS A 184 -14.27 25.16 -17.59
C CYS A 184 -14.12 25.93 -18.90
N GLU A 185 -13.73 27.21 -18.82
CA GLU A 185 -13.22 27.87 -20.01
C GLU A 185 -12.07 27.01 -20.49
N GLU A 186 -12.21 26.45 -21.70
CA GLU A 186 -11.12 25.77 -22.37
C GLU A 186 -9.96 26.76 -22.43
N PRO A 187 -8.78 26.44 -21.89
CA PRO A 187 -7.63 27.29 -22.14
C PRO A 187 -7.40 27.30 -23.66
N ASP A 188 -7.44 28.47 -24.28
CA ASP A 188 -7.18 28.77 -25.71
C ASP A 188 -5.82 28.23 -26.24
N SER A 189 -5.07 27.49 -25.41
CA SER A 189 -3.75 26.95 -25.69
C SER A 189 -3.65 25.43 -25.43
N TRP A 190 -4.76 24.68 -25.49
CA TRP A 190 -4.68 23.22 -25.56
C TRP A 190 -4.62 22.73 -27.01
N SER A 191 -3.43 22.86 -27.62
CA SER A 191 -3.09 21.97 -28.74
C SER A 191 -3.07 20.54 -28.19
N PRO A 192 -3.99 19.64 -28.60
CA PRO A 192 -4.08 18.33 -28.00
C PRO A 192 -2.84 17.51 -28.35
N ILE A 193 -2.17 16.93 -27.34
CA ILE A 193 -1.14 15.88 -27.50
C ILE A 193 -1.77 14.56 -28.05
N THR A 194 -3.07 14.59 -28.31
CA THR A 194 -3.97 13.50 -28.71
C THR A 194 -3.64 12.76 -30.03
N PRO A 195 -2.84 13.26 -31.02
CA PRO A 195 -2.51 12.42 -32.16
C PRO A 195 -1.53 11.28 -31.79
N THR A 196 -0.72 11.41 -30.74
CA THR A 196 0.35 10.43 -30.44
C THR A 196 -0.14 9.27 -29.59
N MET A 197 -1.01 9.51 -28.59
CA MET A 197 -1.56 8.44 -27.76
C MET A 197 -2.58 7.57 -28.51
N THR A 198 -3.44 8.17 -29.32
CA THR A 198 -4.43 7.43 -30.13
C THR A 198 -3.72 6.50 -31.11
N ARG A 199 -2.64 6.96 -31.75
CA ARG A 199 -1.83 6.17 -32.69
C ARG A 199 -1.09 5.02 -32.01
N LEU A 200 -0.62 5.20 -30.78
CA LEU A 200 0.02 4.13 -29.99
C LEU A 200 -0.98 3.04 -29.60
N ILE A 201 -2.19 3.41 -29.21
CA ILE A 201 -3.26 2.46 -28.86
C ILE A 201 -3.73 1.69 -30.10
N GLU A 202 -3.95 2.36 -31.23
CA GLU A 202 -4.32 1.70 -32.49
C GLU A 202 -3.22 0.78 -33.03
N THR A 203 -1.94 1.16 -32.86
CA THR A 203 -0.79 0.33 -33.27
C THR A 203 -0.68 -0.94 -32.42
N ILE A 204 -0.97 -0.85 -31.12
CA ILE A 204 -0.95 -2.00 -30.20
C ILE A 204 -2.14 -2.93 -30.45
N LEU A 205 -3.32 -2.39 -30.78
CA LEU A 205 -4.54 -3.17 -30.98
C LEU A 205 -4.70 -3.75 -32.41
N SER A 206 -3.92 -3.29 -33.39
CA SER A 206 -3.98 -3.80 -34.78
C SER A 206 -3.13 -5.04 -35.05
N VAL A 207 -2.31 -5.48 -34.08
CA VAL A 207 -1.46 -6.68 -34.22
C VAL A 207 -2.14 -7.87 -33.55
N GLU A 208 -3.27 -8.31 -34.09
CA GLU A 208 -3.77 -9.71 -34.03
C GLU A 208 -5.16 -9.79 -34.68
N THR A 209 -5.21 -10.17 -35.97
CA THR A 209 -6.01 -11.30 -36.49
C THR A 209 -5.94 -11.33 -38.02
N THR A 210 -4.86 -11.84 -38.60
CA THR A 210 -4.94 -12.42 -39.95
C THR A 210 -4.77 -13.92 -39.82
N SER A 211 -5.88 -14.59 -39.49
CA SER A 211 -6.02 -16.04 -39.60
C SER A 211 -6.13 -16.41 -41.09
N PRO A 212 -5.26 -17.28 -41.64
CA PRO A 212 -5.35 -17.66 -43.05
C PRO A 212 -6.41 -18.75 -43.24
N ARG A 213 -7.65 -18.37 -43.55
CA ARG A 213 -8.65 -19.30 -44.09
C ARG A 213 -8.50 -19.42 -45.61
N LYS A 214 -7.82 -20.50 -46.00
CA LYS A 214 -8.14 -21.44 -47.11
C LYS A 214 -8.96 -20.87 -48.28
N ILE A 215 -8.33 -20.73 -49.45
CA ILE A 215 -9.01 -20.79 -50.76
C ILE A 215 -8.36 -21.94 -51.55
N ILE A 216 -9.15 -22.98 -51.80
CA ILE A 216 -8.85 -24.13 -52.66
C ILE A 216 -9.29 -23.76 -54.09
N PRO A 217 -8.47 -23.94 -55.13
CA PRO A 217 -8.95 -24.02 -56.51
C PRO A 217 -9.50 -25.41 -56.86
#